data_AF-A0A7S0ARQ7-F1
#
_entry.id   AF-A0A7S0ARQ7-F1
#
_cell.length_a   1.000
_cell.length_b   1.000
_cell.length_c   1.000
_cell.angle_alpha   90.00
_cell.angle_beta   90.00
_cell.angle_gamma   90.00
#
_symmetry.space_group_name_H-M   'P 1'
#
loop_
_entity.id
_entity.type
_entity.pdbx_description
1 polymer ?
#
loop_
_entity_poly.entity_id
_entity_poly.type
_entity_poly.pdbx_seq_one_letter_code
_entity_poly.pdbx_strand_id
1 'polypeptide(L)'
;MPDVIVDADTGQTCDSMALEAAFISEETLGYSCGYYHQFGNMCGCSNVPPAEVSCGAMCDDGTAVPNPNDTASDGRLCSVVEAEYLYNPYEVACDAGQISYDGLLCGCSNKPPEGVCGALCGPDTDVVPEPDKVVLNYATCSELNDVATWDSVSNCQVYDLYSALCGCENVEMPPPETTCQTLCQD
;
A
#
# COMPACT_ATOMS: atom_id res chain seq x y z
N MET A 1 -26.10 -11.77 4.58
CA MET A 1 -24.68 -11.78 4.18
C MET A 1 -23.84 -11.78 5.45
N PRO A 2 -22.59 -12.26 5.48
CA PRO A 2 -21.73 -12.04 6.63
C PRO A 2 -21.52 -10.52 6.82
N ASP A 3 -21.41 -10.07 8.08
CA ASP A 3 -21.06 -8.68 8.45
C ASP A 3 -19.57 -8.42 8.12
N VAL A 4 -19.25 -8.44 6.83
CA VAL A 4 -17.92 -8.06 6.34
C VAL A 4 -17.95 -6.57 6.13
N ILE A 5 -17.05 -5.86 6.81
CA ILE A 5 -16.73 -4.47 6.49
C ILE A 5 -16.15 -4.50 5.09
N VAL A 6 -16.75 -3.78 4.15
CA VAL A 6 -16.29 -3.73 2.75
C VAL A 6 -15.71 -2.37 2.38
N ASP A 7 -15.98 -1.35 3.20
CA ASP A 7 -15.26 -0.08 3.16
C ASP A 7 -14.78 0.18 4.58
N ALA A 8 -13.46 0.12 4.77
CA ALA A 8 -12.85 0.30 6.08
C ALA A 8 -12.67 1.78 6.47
N ASP A 9 -12.75 2.72 5.52
CA ASP A 9 -12.69 4.15 5.82
C ASP A 9 -14.01 4.62 6.46
N THR A 10 -15.13 4.09 5.98
CA THR A 10 -16.47 4.42 6.48
C THR A 10 -17.02 3.38 7.46
N GLY A 11 -16.37 2.21 7.56
CA GLY A 11 -16.85 1.07 8.35
C GLY A 11 -18.11 0.44 7.80
N GLN A 12 -18.44 0.67 6.53
CA GLN A 12 -19.65 0.18 5.91
C GLN A 12 -19.58 -1.33 5.67
N THR A 13 -20.71 -1.99 5.91
CA THR A 13 -20.90 -3.42 5.62
C THR A 13 -21.60 -3.62 4.29
N CYS A 14 -21.64 -4.85 3.81
CA CYS A 14 -22.40 -5.21 2.61
C CYS A 14 -23.87 -4.76 2.65
N ASP A 15 -24.52 -4.87 3.82
CA ASP A 15 -25.92 -4.49 3.97
C ASP A 15 -26.11 -2.96 3.89
N SER A 16 -25.20 -2.17 4.48
CA SER A 16 -25.25 -0.71 4.35
C SER A 16 -24.96 -0.26 2.92
N MET A 17 -23.99 -0.89 2.26
CA MET A 17 -23.63 -0.57 0.88
C MET A 17 -24.76 -0.92 -0.10
N ALA A 18 -25.45 -2.06 0.12
CA ALA A 18 -26.62 -2.43 -0.68
C ALA A 18 -27.79 -1.46 -0.50
N LEU A 19 -28.01 -0.98 0.74
CA LEU A 19 -29.01 0.06 1.01
C LEU A 19 -28.62 1.35 0.28
N GLU A 20 -27.37 1.76 0.40
CA GLU A 20 -26.85 2.96 -0.23
C GLU A 20 -27.03 2.93 -1.76
N ALA A 21 -26.60 1.84 -2.41
CA ALA A 21 -26.75 1.61 -3.84
C ALA A 21 -28.22 1.63 -4.31
N ALA A 22 -29.18 1.31 -3.44
CA ALA A 22 -30.60 1.33 -3.78
C ALA A 22 -31.20 2.74 -3.81
N PHE A 23 -30.57 3.72 -3.15
CA PHE A 23 -31.10 5.07 -2.99
C PHE A 23 -30.25 6.17 -3.64
N ILE A 24 -28.97 5.91 -3.91
CA ILE A 24 -28.08 6.89 -4.53
C ILE A 24 -28.12 6.75 -6.05
N SER A 25 -28.42 7.87 -6.72
CA SER A 25 -28.14 8.02 -8.15
C SER A 25 -26.77 8.69 -8.35
N GLU A 26 -26.15 8.42 -9.50
CA GLU A 26 -24.93 9.11 -9.96
C GLU A 26 -25.09 10.64 -9.93
N GLU A 27 -26.30 11.16 -10.16
CA GLU A 27 -26.60 12.59 -10.04
C GLU A 27 -26.58 13.14 -8.59
N THR A 28 -26.81 12.28 -7.58
CA THR A 28 -26.97 12.73 -6.19
C THR A 28 -25.63 12.80 -5.46
N LEU A 29 -24.76 11.80 -5.65
CA LEU A 29 -23.47 11.72 -4.96
C LEU A 29 -22.28 11.47 -5.90
N GLY A 30 -22.49 11.44 -7.21
CA GLY A 30 -21.40 11.31 -8.19
C GLY A 30 -20.84 9.89 -8.34
N TYR A 31 -21.35 8.91 -7.58
CA TYR A 31 -20.91 7.52 -7.68
C TYR A 31 -21.65 6.79 -8.81
N SER A 32 -20.88 6.15 -9.70
CA SER A 32 -21.42 5.40 -10.83
C SER A 32 -21.96 4.03 -10.39
N CYS A 33 -22.78 3.38 -11.22
CA CYS A 33 -23.12 1.97 -10.99
C CYS A 33 -21.88 1.06 -10.95
N GLY A 34 -20.82 1.43 -11.67
CA GLY A 34 -19.53 0.73 -11.65
C GLY A 34 -18.91 0.70 -10.26
N TYR A 35 -18.96 1.81 -9.53
CA TYR A 35 -18.50 1.90 -8.13
C TYR A 35 -19.24 0.88 -7.23
N TYR A 36 -20.58 0.87 -7.24
CA TYR A 36 -21.35 -0.06 -6.42
C TYR A 36 -21.26 -1.52 -6.88
N HIS A 37 -21.05 -1.78 -8.17
CA HIS A 37 -20.79 -3.14 -8.65
C HIS A 37 -19.49 -3.69 -8.07
N GLN A 38 -18.45 -2.87 -7.90
CA GLN A 38 -17.16 -3.31 -7.34
C GLN A 38 -17.33 -3.73 -5.87
N PHE A 39 -18.08 -2.97 -5.06
CA PHE A 39 -18.48 -3.43 -3.72
C PHE A 39 -19.41 -4.65 -3.75
N GLY A 40 -20.29 -4.75 -4.75
CA GLY A 40 -21.09 -5.95 -4.97
C GLY A 40 -20.21 -7.19 -5.17
N ASN A 41 -19.10 -7.07 -5.90
CA ASN A 41 -18.14 -8.14 -6.08
C ASN A 41 -17.43 -8.48 -4.76
N MET A 42 -17.02 -7.48 -3.97
CA MET A 42 -16.45 -7.67 -2.61
C MET A 42 -17.42 -8.44 -1.70
N CYS A 43 -18.72 -8.17 -1.82
CA CYS A 43 -19.78 -8.82 -1.07
C CYS A 43 -20.16 -10.22 -1.59
N GLY A 44 -19.55 -10.70 -2.67
CA GLY A 44 -19.87 -11.98 -3.30
C GLY A 44 -21.22 -12.02 -4.01
N CYS A 45 -21.75 -10.87 -4.43
CA CYS A 45 -23.00 -10.78 -5.18
C CYS A 45 -22.83 -11.43 -6.56
N SER A 46 -23.60 -12.48 -6.85
CA SER A 46 -23.55 -13.15 -8.16
C SER A 46 -24.31 -12.41 -9.26
N ASN A 47 -25.02 -11.33 -8.92
CA ASN A 47 -25.89 -10.58 -9.80
C ASN A 47 -25.31 -9.22 -10.24
N VAL A 48 -24.03 -8.96 -9.95
CA VAL A 48 -23.31 -7.81 -10.49
C VAL A 48 -22.32 -8.26 -11.57
N PRO A 49 -22.01 -7.42 -12.56
CA PRO A 49 -20.91 -7.68 -13.49
C PRO A 49 -19.60 -7.85 -12.71
N PRO A 50 -18.64 -8.64 -13.22
CA PRO A 50 -17.28 -8.69 -12.66
C PRO A 50 -16.66 -7.29 -12.59
N ALA A 51 -15.78 -7.07 -11.61
CA ALA A 51 -15.02 -5.83 -11.54
C ALA A 51 -14.26 -5.58 -12.85
N GLU A 52 -14.36 -4.36 -13.36
CA GLU A 52 -13.72 -3.97 -14.62
C GLU A 52 -12.22 -3.71 -14.45
N VAL A 53 -11.81 -3.31 -13.23
CA VAL A 53 -10.44 -3.00 -12.86
C VAL A 53 -10.07 -3.84 -11.64
N SER A 54 -8.86 -4.40 -11.67
CA SER A 54 -8.28 -5.18 -10.58
C SER A 54 -6.79 -4.87 -10.51
N CYS A 55 -6.28 -4.69 -9.31
CA CYS A 55 -4.85 -4.59 -9.03
C CYS A 55 -4.18 -5.96 -8.82
N GLY A 56 -4.96 -7.04 -8.73
CA GLY A 56 -4.48 -8.39 -8.46
C GLY A 56 -4.66 -8.80 -7.00
N ALA A 57 -4.26 -10.04 -6.69
CA ALA A 57 -4.28 -10.57 -5.33
C ALA A 57 -3.06 -10.07 -4.55
N MET A 58 -3.18 -9.97 -3.22
CA MET A 58 -2.05 -9.59 -2.36
C MET A 58 -0.99 -10.67 -2.32
N CYS A 59 -1.34 -11.96 -2.33
CA CYS A 59 -0.35 -13.02 -2.38
C CYS A 59 0.16 -13.22 -3.82
N ASP A 60 1.48 -13.16 -4.02
CA ASP A 60 2.12 -13.27 -5.35
C ASP A 60 1.83 -14.62 -6.05
N ASP A 61 1.49 -15.66 -5.28
CA ASP A 61 1.12 -16.98 -5.78
C ASP A 61 -0.38 -17.11 -6.13
N GLY A 62 -1.16 -16.05 -5.95
CA GLY A 62 -2.59 -15.97 -6.19
C GLY A 62 -3.44 -16.72 -5.16
N THR A 63 -2.86 -17.20 -4.06
CA THR A 63 -3.63 -17.79 -2.96
C THR A 63 -4.38 -16.72 -2.18
N ALA A 64 -5.42 -17.13 -1.47
CA ALA A 64 -6.13 -16.23 -0.57
C ALA A 64 -5.24 -15.88 0.62
N VAL A 65 -5.37 -14.63 1.08
CA VAL A 65 -4.62 -14.11 2.21
C VAL A 65 -4.75 -15.00 3.45
N PRO A 66 -3.63 -15.50 4.02
CA PRO A 66 -3.65 -16.44 5.14
C PRO A 66 -4.26 -15.89 6.43
N ASN A 67 -4.00 -14.62 6.73
CA ASN A 67 -4.45 -13.97 7.96
C ASN A 67 -5.44 -12.83 7.67
N PRO A 68 -6.69 -13.14 7.26
CA PRO A 68 -7.65 -12.12 6.82
C PRO A 68 -8.09 -11.13 7.91
N ASN A 69 -7.93 -11.49 9.18
CA ASN A 69 -8.31 -10.66 10.33
C ASN A 69 -7.12 -9.90 10.95
N ASP A 70 -5.91 -10.08 10.42
CA ASP A 70 -4.77 -9.26 10.79
C ASP A 70 -4.88 -7.89 10.11
N THR A 71 -3.91 -7.03 10.40
CA THR A 71 -3.90 -5.65 9.96
C THR A 71 -2.85 -5.43 8.86
N ALA A 72 -3.28 -4.85 7.74
CA ALA A 72 -2.42 -4.36 6.67
C ALA A 72 -1.67 -3.08 7.09
N SER A 73 -0.79 -2.56 6.25
CA SER A 73 0.09 -1.42 6.60
C SER A 73 -0.68 -0.14 6.94
N ASP A 74 -1.87 0.05 6.37
CA ASP A 74 -2.73 1.20 6.61
C ASP A 74 -3.62 1.08 7.87
N GLY A 75 -3.50 -0.01 8.62
CA GLY A 75 -4.29 -0.24 9.84
C GLY A 75 -5.61 -0.99 9.62
N ARG A 76 -6.00 -1.26 8.37
CA ARG A 76 -7.27 -1.91 8.02
C ARG A 76 -7.10 -3.43 7.96
N LEU A 77 -8.22 -4.16 7.96
CA LEU A 77 -8.18 -5.63 7.94
C LEU A 77 -7.66 -6.14 6.60
N CYS A 78 -6.79 -7.14 6.65
CA CYS A 78 -6.22 -7.80 5.48
C CYS A 78 -7.28 -8.27 4.47
N SER A 79 -8.42 -8.80 4.93
CA SER A 79 -9.50 -9.20 4.04
C SER A 79 -10.16 -8.05 3.28
N VAL A 80 -10.16 -6.85 3.87
CA VAL A 80 -10.74 -5.65 3.25
C VAL A 80 -9.80 -5.14 2.18
N VAL A 81 -8.51 -5.03 2.52
CA VAL A 81 -7.46 -4.60 1.59
C VAL A 81 -7.34 -5.55 0.40
N GLU A 82 -7.38 -6.88 0.62
CA GLU A 82 -7.38 -7.88 -0.47
C GLU A 82 -8.57 -7.67 -1.42
N ALA A 83 -9.75 -7.46 -0.86
CA ALA A 83 -10.95 -7.25 -1.66
C ALA A 83 -10.85 -5.93 -2.45
N GLU A 84 -10.32 -4.86 -1.85
CA GLU A 84 -10.08 -3.60 -2.56
C GLU A 84 -9.09 -3.77 -3.71
N TYR A 85 -8.01 -4.54 -3.56
CA TYR A 85 -7.11 -4.79 -4.69
C TYR A 85 -7.73 -5.67 -5.77
N LEU A 86 -8.48 -6.70 -5.39
CA LEU A 86 -9.13 -7.58 -6.35
C LEU A 86 -10.20 -6.87 -7.17
N TYR A 87 -10.92 -5.90 -6.59
CA TYR A 87 -12.09 -5.29 -7.21
C TYR A 87 -11.97 -3.79 -7.49
N ASN A 88 -10.93 -3.13 -6.97
CA ASN A 88 -10.52 -1.72 -7.13
C ASN A 88 -11.63 -0.67 -7.12
N PRO A 89 -12.56 -0.66 -6.12
CA PRO A 89 -13.76 0.18 -6.12
C PRO A 89 -13.51 1.68 -6.31
N TYR A 90 -12.31 2.13 -5.97
CA TYR A 90 -11.89 3.54 -6.04
C TYR A 90 -11.11 3.89 -7.31
N GLU A 91 -10.94 2.93 -8.23
CA GLU A 91 -10.13 3.04 -9.46
C GLU A 91 -8.72 3.62 -9.18
N VAL A 92 -8.16 3.30 -8.01
CA VAL A 92 -6.85 3.81 -7.62
C VAL A 92 -5.75 3.15 -8.43
N ALA A 93 -4.65 3.88 -8.63
CA ALA A 93 -3.46 3.34 -9.26
C ALA A 93 -2.90 2.17 -8.43
N CYS A 94 -2.60 1.07 -9.09
CA CYS A 94 -2.07 -0.12 -8.45
C CYS A 94 -0.56 0.02 -8.24
N ASP A 95 -0.13 0.08 -6.97
CA ASP A 95 1.28 0.00 -6.59
C ASP A 95 1.60 -1.46 -6.22
N ALA A 96 2.32 -2.15 -7.10
CA ALA A 96 2.70 -3.55 -6.88
C ALA A 96 3.54 -3.74 -5.61
N GLY A 97 4.35 -2.75 -5.27
CA GLY A 97 5.16 -2.73 -4.05
C GLY A 97 4.31 -2.76 -2.80
N GLN A 98 3.33 -1.85 -2.73
CA GLN A 98 2.37 -1.76 -1.64
C GLN A 98 1.53 -3.03 -1.50
N ILE A 99 1.02 -3.56 -2.61
CA ILE A 99 0.20 -4.79 -2.63
C ILE A 99 1.00 -5.97 -2.07
N SER A 100 2.23 -6.17 -2.54
CA SER A 100 3.06 -7.29 -2.07
C SER A 100 3.50 -7.10 -0.61
N TYR A 101 3.72 -5.86 -0.15
CA TYR A 101 4.04 -5.56 1.25
C TYR A 101 2.87 -5.84 2.19
N ASP A 102 1.66 -5.38 1.83
CA ASP A 102 0.47 -5.69 2.60
C ASP A 102 0.22 -7.20 2.62
N GLY A 103 0.45 -7.89 1.50
CA GLY A 103 0.38 -9.36 1.46
C GLY A 103 1.34 -10.01 2.45
N LEU A 104 2.58 -9.52 2.57
CA LEU A 104 3.54 -10.01 3.56
C LEU A 104 3.02 -9.82 5.00
N LEU A 105 2.52 -8.62 5.33
CA LEU A 105 1.95 -8.32 6.66
C LEU A 105 0.76 -9.24 6.98
N CYS A 106 0.01 -9.60 5.94
CA CYS A 106 -1.15 -10.49 6.03
C CYS A 106 -0.82 -11.99 5.92
N GLY A 107 0.47 -12.35 5.98
CA GLY A 107 0.95 -13.73 6.08
C GLY A 107 1.29 -14.40 4.75
N CYS A 108 1.21 -13.70 3.62
CA CYS A 108 1.72 -14.21 2.34
C CYS A 108 3.25 -14.34 2.38
N SER A 109 3.81 -15.24 1.57
CA SER A 109 5.26 -15.39 1.40
C SER A 109 5.78 -14.58 0.20
N ASN A 110 5.42 -13.31 0.16
CA ASN A 110 5.72 -12.42 -0.97
C ASN A 110 7.18 -12.02 -1.01
N LYS A 111 7.61 -11.52 -2.17
CA LYS A 111 8.92 -10.90 -2.36
C LYS A 111 8.76 -9.50 -2.94
N PRO A 112 9.72 -8.59 -2.67
CA PRO A 112 9.71 -7.31 -3.34
C PRO A 112 9.66 -7.48 -4.86
N PRO A 113 8.78 -6.74 -5.56
CA PRO A 113 8.67 -6.81 -7.02
C PRO A 113 9.94 -6.27 -7.70
N GLU A 114 10.10 -6.53 -8.99
CA GLU A 114 11.20 -5.94 -9.76
C GLU A 114 11.06 -4.41 -9.84
N GLY A 115 12.19 -3.71 -9.76
CA GLY A 115 12.23 -2.24 -9.92
C GLY A 115 11.99 -1.44 -8.65
N VAL A 116 11.87 -2.09 -7.48
CA VAL A 116 11.91 -1.41 -6.18
C VAL A 116 13.27 -0.74 -5.92
N CYS A 117 13.28 0.24 -5.03
CA CYS A 117 14.53 0.90 -4.61
C CYS A 117 15.46 -0.03 -3.82
N GLY A 118 14.89 -0.97 -3.06
CA GLY A 118 15.63 -1.95 -2.28
C GLY A 118 16.04 -1.43 -0.91
N ALA A 119 16.58 -2.33 -0.09
CA ALA A 119 17.01 -2.02 1.27
C ALA A 119 18.01 -0.84 1.31
N LEU A 120 17.92 0.00 2.34
CA LEU A 120 18.73 1.23 2.47
C LEU A 120 20.23 0.97 2.37
N CYS A 121 20.71 -0.07 3.06
CA CYS A 121 22.14 -0.40 3.10
C CYS A 121 22.57 -1.39 2.00
N GLY A 122 21.79 -1.49 0.92
CA GLY A 122 22.04 -2.37 -0.21
C GLY A 122 21.56 -3.82 0.01
N PRO A 123 21.61 -4.64 -1.05
CA PRO A 123 21.00 -5.97 -1.08
C PRO A 123 21.73 -7.02 -0.22
N ASP A 124 22.96 -6.74 0.20
CA ASP A 124 23.84 -7.70 0.88
C ASP A 124 23.88 -7.51 2.40
N THR A 125 23.14 -6.53 2.95
CA THR A 125 23.10 -6.27 4.39
C THR A 125 21.67 -6.14 4.88
N ASP A 126 21.21 -7.14 5.65
CA ASP A 126 19.90 -7.11 6.31
C ASP A 126 19.87 -6.18 7.54
N VAL A 127 20.98 -5.50 7.83
CA VAL A 127 21.17 -4.79 9.09
C VAL A 127 21.44 -3.32 8.82
N VAL A 128 20.43 -2.51 9.11
CA VAL A 128 20.59 -1.06 9.18
C VAL A 128 21.35 -0.72 10.47
N PRO A 129 22.46 0.05 10.42
CA PRO A 129 23.34 0.28 11.58
C PRO A 129 22.68 0.95 12.79
N GLU A 130 21.77 1.90 12.55
CA GLU A 130 21.06 2.64 13.61
C GLU A 130 19.54 2.48 13.48
N PRO A 131 18.97 1.27 13.66
CA PRO A 131 17.59 0.96 13.26
C PRO A 131 16.55 1.83 13.96
N ASP A 132 16.76 2.19 15.24
CA ASP A 132 15.84 3.00 16.03
C ASP A 132 16.01 4.52 15.83
N LYS A 133 16.99 4.95 15.02
CA LYS A 133 17.24 6.38 14.80
C LYS A 133 16.13 6.98 13.96
N VAL A 134 15.46 7.99 14.51
CA VAL A 134 14.47 8.78 13.78
C VAL A 134 15.17 9.74 12.83
N VAL A 135 14.89 9.59 11.54
CA VAL A 135 15.41 10.44 10.47
C VAL A 135 14.39 11.52 10.15
N LEU A 136 14.85 12.78 10.10
CA LEU A 136 14.03 13.96 9.75
C LEU A 136 12.74 14.13 10.58
N ASN A 137 12.70 13.63 11.82
CA ASN A 137 11.48 13.59 12.66
C ASN A 137 10.29 12.89 11.98
N TYR A 138 10.55 11.98 11.05
CA TYR A 138 9.54 11.33 10.22
C TYR A 138 9.37 9.87 10.61
N ALA A 139 10.40 9.05 10.40
CA ALA A 139 10.38 7.61 10.64
C ALA A 139 11.75 7.13 11.13
N THR A 140 11.77 5.97 11.77
CA THR A 140 12.99 5.27 12.14
C THR A 140 13.71 4.71 10.91
N CYS A 141 15.02 4.48 11.02
CA CYS A 141 15.80 3.84 9.98
C CYS A 141 15.30 2.44 9.61
N SER A 142 14.77 1.68 10.57
CA SER A 142 14.13 0.39 10.29
C SER A 142 12.87 0.55 9.43
N GLU A 143 11.99 1.47 9.81
CA GLU A 143 10.76 1.74 9.04
C GLU A 143 11.08 2.24 7.63
N LEU A 144 12.06 3.14 7.48
CA LEU A 144 12.51 3.61 6.17
C LEU A 144 13.12 2.50 5.32
N ASN A 145 13.80 1.53 5.94
CA ASN A 145 14.33 0.37 5.23
C ASN A 145 13.24 -0.56 4.74
N ASP A 146 12.20 -0.77 5.54
CA ASP A 146 11.03 -1.51 5.11
C ASP A 146 10.37 -0.81 3.93
N VAL A 147 10.06 0.49 4.03
CA VAL A 147 9.45 1.24 2.91
C VAL A 147 10.32 1.17 1.65
N ALA A 148 11.63 1.45 1.74
CA ALA A 148 12.53 1.42 0.59
C ALA A 148 12.58 0.04 -0.10
N THR A 149 12.47 -1.03 0.69
CA THR A 149 12.48 -2.41 0.19
C THR A 149 11.30 -2.71 -0.71
N TRP A 150 10.15 -2.07 -0.47
CA TRP A 150 8.91 -2.34 -1.21
C TRP A 150 8.50 -1.20 -2.14
N ASP A 151 9.10 -0.01 -2.03
CA ASP A 151 8.72 1.14 -2.83
C ASP A 151 9.08 0.95 -4.31
N SER A 152 8.03 0.85 -5.15
CA SER A 152 8.13 0.68 -6.61
C SER A 152 7.78 1.96 -7.39
N VAL A 153 7.41 3.04 -6.69
CA VAL A 153 6.82 4.25 -7.27
C VAL A 153 7.74 5.46 -7.12
N SER A 154 8.41 5.61 -5.98
CA SER A 154 9.20 6.80 -5.69
C SER A 154 10.51 6.86 -6.47
N ASN A 155 11.06 8.07 -6.57
CA ASN A 155 12.43 8.26 -7.01
C ASN A 155 13.40 7.77 -5.93
N CYS A 156 14.17 6.71 -6.23
CA CYS A 156 15.07 6.08 -5.27
C CYS A 156 16.17 7.00 -4.71
N GLN A 157 16.42 8.16 -5.32
CA GLN A 157 17.34 9.17 -4.78
C GLN A 157 16.98 9.65 -3.37
N VAL A 158 15.70 9.61 -2.97
CA VAL A 158 15.32 9.96 -1.60
C VAL A 158 15.87 8.95 -0.58
N TYR A 159 15.98 7.68 -0.99
CA TYR A 159 16.51 6.62 -0.13
C TYR A 159 18.02 6.72 0.01
N ASP A 160 18.76 7.24 -0.98
CA ASP A 160 20.20 7.52 -0.82
C ASP A 160 20.46 8.48 0.35
N LEU A 161 19.62 9.50 0.51
CA LEU A 161 19.69 10.42 1.66
C LEU A 161 19.41 9.69 2.97
N TYR A 162 18.37 8.86 3.01
CA TYR A 162 18.02 8.10 4.22
C TYR A 162 19.11 7.09 4.58
N SER A 163 19.68 6.38 3.61
CA SER A 163 20.80 5.47 3.81
C SER A 163 22.02 6.17 4.42
N ALA A 164 22.37 7.35 3.90
CA ALA A 164 23.44 8.16 4.48
C ALA A 164 23.12 8.61 5.92
N LEU A 165 21.89 9.05 6.18
CA LEU A 165 21.45 9.46 7.52
C LEU A 165 21.35 8.29 8.51
N CYS A 166 21.12 7.07 8.02
CA CYS A 166 21.08 5.83 8.80
C CYS A 166 22.45 5.15 8.98
N GLY A 167 23.51 5.75 8.41
CA GLY A 167 24.89 5.31 8.61
C GLY A 167 25.30 4.11 7.74
N CYS A 168 24.59 3.82 6.65
CA CYS A 168 24.99 2.78 5.70
C CYS A 168 26.37 3.11 5.09
N GLU A 169 27.29 2.16 5.07
CA GLU A 169 28.58 2.32 4.39
C GLU A 169 28.38 2.28 2.86
N ASN A 170 29.17 3.07 2.12
CA ASN A 170 29.18 3.17 0.65
C ASN A 170 28.02 3.92 -0.03
N VAL A 171 27.21 4.67 0.71
CA VAL A 171 26.28 5.64 0.11
C VAL A 171 26.90 7.03 0.18
N GLU A 172 27.42 7.52 -0.96
CA GLU A 172 27.78 8.93 -1.07
C GLU A 172 26.50 9.76 -1.00
N MET A 173 26.43 10.74 -0.09
CA MET A 173 25.32 11.68 -0.09
C MET A 173 25.19 12.27 -1.50
N PRO A 174 23.98 12.28 -2.09
CA PRO A 174 23.78 12.93 -3.36
C PRO A 174 24.27 14.39 -3.22
N PRO A 175 25.04 14.91 -4.19
CA PRO A 175 25.54 16.27 -4.13
C PRO A 175 24.33 17.20 -3.97
N PRO A 176 24.41 18.24 -3.12
CA PRO A 176 23.29 19.15 -2.90
C PRO A 176 22.82 19.67 -4.25
N GLU A 177 21.54 19.48 -4.56
CA GLU A 177 20.98 20.12 -5.76
C GLU A 177 21.12 21.63 -5.59
N THR A 178 21.79 22.26 -6.55
CA THR A 178 22.08 23.70 -6.57
C THR A 178 20.83 24.58 -6.64
N THR A 179 19.65 23.98 -6.73
CA THR A 179 18.32 24.61 -6.80
C THR A 179 17.78 25.00 -5.42
N CYS A 180 18.15 24.30 -4.35
CA CYS A 180 17.81 24.67 -2.98
C CYS A 180 19.05 25.22 -2.29
N GLN A 181 19.24 26.54 -2.35
CA GLN A 181 20.32 27.25 -1.66
C GLN A 181 20.47 26.74 -0.21
N THR A 182 21.71 26.68 0.28
CA THR A 182 21.99 26.34 1.68
C THR A 182 21.20 27.27 2.60
N LEU A 183 20.45 26.67 3.53
CA LEU A 183 19.60 27.36 4.50
C LEU A 183 20.39 28.35 5.38
N CYS A 184 21.68 28.07 5.58
CA CYS A 184 22.64 29.00 6.13
C CYS A 184 23.63 29.41 5.05
N GLN A 185 23.74 30.71 4.81
CA GLN A 185 24.89 31.36 4.21
C GLN A 185 25.56 32.15 5.35
N ASP A 186 26.89 32.03 5.47
CA ASP A 186 27.69 32.69 6.52
C ASP A 186 27.45 34.22 6.59
#